data_AF-A0A9P8RHY3-F1
#
_entry.id   AF-A0A9P8RHY3-F1
#
_cell.length_a   1.000
_cell.length_b   1.000
_cell.length_c   1.000
_cell.angle_alpha   90.00
_cell.angle_beta   90.00
_cell.angle_gamma   90.00
#
_symmetry.space_group_name_H-M   'P 1'
#
loop_
_entity.id
_entity.type
_entity.pdbx_description
1 polymer ?
#
loop_
_entity_poly.entity_id
_entity_poly.type
_entity_poly.pdbx_seq_one_letter_code
_entity_poly.pdbx_strand_id
1 'polypeptide(L)'
;MTLPEEVGGGPRILLLATCDTKLEEITYVHDRLTQLNPKSNLILMDVGRSEQKTPSQGLIKVNQTMLFAHDHPPRAKNLPQMSRDEYSTAMISAGTRYVRRLHAGGPLHGVLGVGGSTGSSIVAALMRGGVPIGVPKLLVSTMASGDVGPLVGGADLTLMYSVTDIAGLNFLSERILGNAAAAISGMAGARFDVEGRARNHHDGDRNNTKESGEKHRKNRIAITMFGVTTPGVDAIRSILTQSPHNAEVIVFHATGAGGKAMEALIREGSFDAIVDLTTTEVADEIGGGVLSAGPERLLAGAEAGVPMVVSVGACDMVNFGPKETMRAEHLDAAERGERKLYVHNPMVTLLRTTKDENRRIAEFMVEKLRRAQRKDLVKVIIPMGAVSMISGKGGPFEDREADEELFSGIEKGLRGSGIEVLRVDELEINDEQFAQKVVDVLVELQNT
;
A
#
# COMPACT_ATOMS: atom_id res chain seq x y z
N MET A 1 -26.94 14.59 -0.44
CA MET A 1 -27.20 14.15 -1.83
C MET A 1 -27.56 12.69 -1.75
N THR A 2 -28.78 12.34 -2.15
CA THR A 2 -29.29 10.97 -2.12
C THR A 2 -28.41 10.10 -3.01
N LEU A 3 -27.77 9.09 -2.40
CA LEU A 3 -27.06 8.04 -3.13
C LEU A 3 -28.04 7.38 -4.10
N PRO A 4 -27.59 6.87 -5.27
CA PRO A 4 -28.44 6.07 -6.14
C PRO A 4 -29.09 4.95 -5.31
N GLU A 5 -30.42 4.80 -5.41
CA GLU A 5 -31.19 3.80 -4.66
C GLU A 5 -30.53 2.41 -4.75
N GLU A 6 -30.60 1.63 -3.66
CA GLU A 6 -30.21 0.22 -3.66
C GLU A 6 -31.07 -0.56 -4.67
N VAL A 7 -30.59 -0.67 -5.90
CA VAL A 7 -31.14 -1.61 -6.87
C VAL A 7 -30.58 -2.99 -6.49
N GLY A 8 -31.37 -3.73 -5.70
CA GLY A 8 -31.02 -5.06 -5.20
C GLY A 8 -30.97 -6.12 -6.30
N GLY A 9 -30.00 -7.03 -6.18
CA GLY A 9 -30.01 -8.35 -6.83
C GLY A 9 -28.67 -8.91 -7.32
N GLY A 10 -27.61 -8.09 -7.44
CA GLY A 10 -26.34 -8.54 -8.00
C GLY A 10 -25.14 -7.62 -7.71
N PRO A 11 -23.95 -7.98 -8.21
CA PRO A 11 -22.71 -7.29 -7.89
C PRO A 11 -22.72 -5.85 -8.42
N ARG A 12 -22.27 -4.92 -7.58
CA ARG A 12 -22.09 -3.51 -7.89
C ARG A 12 -20.68 -3.27 -8.43
N ILE A 13 -20.56 -2.84 -9.69
CA ILE A 13 -19.28 -2.66 -10.38
C ILE A 13 -19.12 -1.21 -10.83
N LEU A 14 -18.01 -0.58 -10.45
CA LEU A 14 -17.64 0.76 -10.89
C LEU A 14 -16.79 0.69 -12.15
N LEU A 15 -17.19 1.41 -13.20
CA LEU A 15 -16.45 1.55 -14.45
C LEU A 15 -15.80 2.93 -14.50
N LEU A 16 -14.51 2.98 -14.81
CA LEU A 16 -13.69 4.20 -14.85
C LEU A 16 -13.05 4.36 -16.22
N ALA A 17 -13.29 5.49 -16.88
CA ALA A 17 -12.65 5.84 -18.15
C ALA A 17 -12.62 7.35 -18.36
N THR A 18 -11.67 7.81 -19.17
CA THR A 18 -11.68 9.16 -19.76
C THR A 18 -12.66 9.18 -20.93
N CYS A 19 -13.95 9.42 -20.67
CA CYS A 19 -15.00 9.23 -21.68
C CYS A 19 -14.90 10.24 -22.84
N ASP A 20 -14.14 11.32 -22.68
CA ASP A 20 -13.82 12.23 -23.79
C ASP A 20 -13.02 11.63 -24.92
N THR A 21 -12.35 10.50 -24.66
CA THR A 21 -11.55 9.79 -25.66
C THR A 21 -11.85 8.31 -25.73
N LYS A 22 -12.55 7.75 -24.73
CA LYS A 22 -12.73 6.29 -24.56
C LYS A 22 -14.17 5.87 -24.29
N LEU A 23 -15.14 6.67 -24.73
CA LEU A 23 -16.56 6.38 -24.49
C LEU A 23 -17.01 5.12 -25.23
N GLU A 24 -16.54 4.90 -26.46
CA GLU A 24 -16.90 3.73 -27.26
C GLU A 24 -16.46 2.43 -26.57
N GLU A 25 -15.20 2.40 -26.11
CA GLU A 25 -14.57 1.23 -25.49
C GLU A 25 -15.19 0.89 -24.13
N ILE A 26 -15.44 1.90 -23.28
CA ILE A 26 -16.06 1.65 -21.98
C ILE A 26 -17.54 1.29 -22.10
N THR A 27 -18.22 1.79 -23.14
CA THR A 27 -19.60 1.38 -23.46
C THR A 27 -19.65 -0.08 -23.90
N TYR A 28 -18.71 -0.53 -24.73
CA TYR A 28 -18.57 -1.94 -25.06
C TYR A 28 -18.39 -2.81 -23.80
N VAL A 29 -17.50 -2.41 -22.88
CA VAL A 29 -17.31 -3.14 -21.62
C VAL A 29 -18.60 -3.18 -20.79
N HIS A 30 -19.30 -2.05 -20.67
CA HIS A 30 -20.58 -1.97 -19.97
C HIS A 30 -21.60 -2.97 -20.55
N ASP A 31 -21.74 -3.02 -21.88
CA ASP A 31 -22.70 -3.89 -22.55
C ASP A 31 -22.33 -5.36 -22.40
N ARG A 32 -21.03 -5.68 -22.47
CA ARG A 32 -20.53 -7.05 -22.19
C ARG A 32 -20.81 -7.47 -20.76
N LEU A 33 -20.61 -6.60 -19.78
CA LEU A 33 -20.95 -6.88 -18.37
C LEU A 33 -22.44 -7.12 -18.18
N THR A 34 -23.27 -6.30 -18.81
CA THR A 34 -24.73 -6.44 -18.78
C THR A 34 -25.18 -7.78 -19.37
N GLN A 35 -24.56 -8.21 -20.48
CA GLN A 35 -24.83 -9.52 -21.11
C GLN A 35 -24.37 -10.69 -20.24
N LEU A 36 -23.21 -10.59 -19.59
CA LEU A 36 -22.65 -11.65 -18.75
C LEU A 36 -23.44 -11.83 -17.46
N ASN A 37 -23.89 -10.73 -16.85
CA ASN A 37 -24.68 -10.76 -15.63
C ASN A 37 -25.66 -9.58 -15.59
N PRO A 38 -26.91 -9.78 -16.05
CA PRO A 38 -27.94 -8.74 -16.11
C PRO A 38 -28.35 -8.17 -14.75
N LYS A 39 -27.98 -8.83 -13.65
CA LYS A 39 -28.25 -8.35 -12.28
C LYS A 39 -27.17 -7.40 -11.77
N SER A 40 -26.08 -7.21 -12.50
CA SER A 40 -25.00 -6.33 -12.07
C SER A 40 -25.47 -4.88 -12.06
N ASN A 41 -25.15 -4.17 -10.98
CA ASN A 41 -25.36 -2.73 -10.88
C ASN A 41 -24.09 -2.02 -11.38
N LEU A 42 -24.13 -1.52 -12.62
CA LEU A 42 -23.01 -0.87 -13.27
C LEU A 42 -23.06 0.64 -13.09
N ILE A 43 -21.96 1.23 -12.61
CA ILE A 43 -21.83 2.67 -12.41
C ILE A 43 -20.68 3.16 -13.29
N LEU A 44 -20.98 3.87 -14.37
CA LEU A 44 -19.94 4.53 -15.17
C LEU A 44 -19.61 5.91 -14.61
N MET A 45 -18.35 6.10 -14.26
CA MET A 45 -17.78 7.35 -13.77
C MET A 45 -16.75 7.88 -14.76
N ASP A 46 -17.05 9.06 -15.31
CA ASP A 46 -16.20 9.76 -16.27
C ASP A 46 -15.13 10.59 -15.56
N VAL A 47 -13.87 10.29 -15.89
CA VAL A 47 -12.68 10.99 -15.38
C VAL A 47 -11.92 11.73 -16.50
N GLY A 48 -12.59 11.96 -17.64
CA GLY A 48 -12.07 12.70 -18.81
C GLY A 48 -12.08 14.21 -18.61
N ARG A 49 -11.30 14.95 -19.41
CA ARG A 49 -11.14 16.41 -19.25
C ARG A 49 -12.31 17.20 -19.80
N SER A 50 -12.93 16.68 -20.85
CA SER A 50 -14.00 17.39 -21.57
C SER A 50 -15.34 16.73 -21.28
N GLU A 51 -16.33 17.54 -20.89
CA GLU A 51 -17.70 17.04 -20.77
C GLU A 51 -18.19 16.54 -22.14
N GLN A 52 -18.80 15.35 -22.13
CA GLN A 52 -19.44 14.82 -23.32
C GLN A 52 -20.69 15.62 -23.65
N LYS A 53 -20.69 16.29 -24.82
CA LYS A 53 -21.80 17.14 -25.29
C LYS A 53 -23.09 16.37 -25.56
N THR A 54 -22.99 15.06 -25.69
CA THR A 54 -24.12 14.16 -25.86
C THR A 54 -24.00 13.12 -24.74
N PRO A 55 -24.95 13.02 -23.79
CA PRO A 55 -24.93 11.88 -22.92
C PRO A 55 -25.16 10.66 -23.83
N SER A 56 -24.29 9.67 -23.73
CA SER A 56 -24.61 8.31 -24.15
C SER A 56 -25.80 7.81 -23.33
N GLN A 57 -27.01 8.30 -23.66
CA GLN A 57 -28.32 7.91 -23.15
C GLN A 57 -28.40 7.57 -21.64
N GLY A 58 -27.70 8.33 -20.79
CA GLY A 58 -27.72 8.15 -19.33
C GLY A 58 -26.81 7.05 -18.76
N LEU A 59 -25.85 6.54 -19.55
CA LEU A 59 -24.83 5.57 -19.08
C LEU A 59 -23.88 6.19 -18.05
N ILE A 60 -23.35 7.38 -18.32
CA ILE A 60 -22.47 8.10 -17.39
C ILE A 60 -23.31 8.55 -16.17
N LYS A 61 -23.10 7.88 -15.03
CA LYS A 61 -23.79 8.18 -13.76
C LYS A 61 -23.05 9.20 -12.91
N VAL A 62 -21.74 9.36 -13.14
CA VAL A 62 -20.89 10.29 -12.40
C VAL A 62 -19.98 11.00 -13.40
N ASN A 63 -20.00 12.33 -13.38
CA ASN A 63 -19.21 13.17 -14.27
C ASN A 63 -18.35 14.17 -13.49
N GLN A 64 -17.52 14.91 -14.20
CA GLN A 64 -16.60 15.91 -13.65
C GLN A 64 -17.36 16.96 -12.82
N THR A 65 -18.52 17.42 -13.29
CA THR A 65 -19.35 18.39 -12.57
C THR A 65 -19.70 17.90 -11.16
N MET A 66 -20.11 16.63 -11.02
CA MET A 66 -20.42 16.02 -9.73
C MET A 66 -19.17 15.84 -8.86
N LEU A 67 -18.06 15.40 -9.44
CA LEU A 67 -16.82 15.15 -8.70
C LEU A 67 -16.24 16.43 -8.09
N PHE A 68 -16.33 17.55 -8.82
CA PHE A 68 -15.81 18.85 -8.39
C PHE A 68 -16.85 19.74 -7.70
N ALA A 69 -18.09 19.27 -7.50
CA ALA A 69 -19.18 20.07 -6.94
C ALA A 69 -18.91 20.60 -5.51
N HIS A 70 -18.02 19.94 -4.77
CA HIS A 70 -17.69 20.24 -3.37
C HIS A 70 -16.28 20.83 -3.18
N ASP A 71 -15.58 21.16 -4.26
CA ASP A 71 -14.28 21.80 -4.15
C ASP A 71 -14.44 23.27 -3.75
N HIS A 72 -13.62 23.72 -2.78
CA HIS A 72 -13.58 25.10 -2.32
C HIS A 72 -12.16 25.66 -2.54
N PRO A 73 -11.96 26.63 -3.47
CA PRO A 73 -12.96 27.20 -4.39
C PRO A 73 -13.41 26.22 -5.50
N PRO A 74 -14.58 26.44 -6.13
CA PRO A 74 -15.11 25.55 -7.17
C PRO A 74 -14.16 25.40 -8.35
N ARG A 75 -13.57 24.21 -8.53
CA ARG A 75 -12.62 23.93 -9.61
C ARG A 75 -13.29 23.61 -10.95
N ALA A 76 -14.57 23.25 -10.93
CA ALA A 76 -15.32 22.80 -12.11
C ALA A 76 -15.30 23.78 -13.28
N LYS A 77 -15.25 25.10 -13.02
CA LYS A 77 -15.23 26.14 -14.07
C LYS A 77 -13.86 26.37 -14.72
N ASN A 78 -12.78 25.84 -14.13
CA ASN A 78 -11.41 26.04 -14.58
C ASN A 78 -10.77 24.77 -15.18
N LEU A 79 -11.50 23.66 -15.27
CA LEU A 79 -10.96 22.37 -15.76
C LEU A 79 -10.35 22.45 -17.16
N PRO A 80 -10.94 23.17 -18.15
CA PRO A 80 -10.35 23.29 -19.48
C PRO A 80 -9.03 24.07 -19.50
N GLN A 81 -8.81 24.99 -18.55
CA GLN A 81 -7.63 25.85 -18.48
C GLN A 81 -6.46 25.20 -17.71
N MET A 82 -6.71 24.14 -16.95
CA MET A 82 -5.66 23.43 -16.22
C MET A 82 -4.68 22.76 -17.18
N SER A 83 -3.41 22.65 -16.79
CA SER A 83 -2.48 21.74 -17.46
C SER A 83 -2.95 20.27 -17.33
N ARG A 84 -2.30 19.35 -18.06
CA ARG A 84 -2.58 17.91 -17.93
C ARG A 84 -2.33 17.39 -16.52
N ASP A 85 -1.27 17.88 -15.88
CA ASP A 85 -0.82 17.41 -14.57
C ASP A 85 -1.67 18.01 -13.43
N GLU A 86 -1.99 19.30 -13.53
CA GLU A 86 -2.89 19.98 -12.59
C GLU A 86 -4.26 19.30 -12.55
N TYR A 87 -4.81 19.01 -13.73
CA TYR A 87 -6.09 18.31 -13.85
C TYR A 87 -6.01 16.90 -13.28
N SER A 88 -4.98 16.12 -13.64
CA SER A 88 -4.83 14.74 -13.16
C SER A 88 -4.76 14.71 -11.64
N THR A 89 -4.00 15.63 -11.03
CA THR A 89 -3.89 15.76 -9.57
C THR A 89 -5.24 16.11 -8.94
N ALA A 90 -5.95 17.09 -9.49
CA ALA A 90 -7.27 17.49 -8.99
C ALA A 90 -8.30 16.36 -9.13
N MET A 91 -8.32 15.67 -10.28
CA MET A 91 -9.22 14.56 -10.56
C MET A 91 -8.94 13.35 -9.66
N ILE A 92 -7.67 13.01 -9.43
CA ILE A 92 -7.29 11.94 -8.50
C ILE A 92 -7.82 12.25 -7.10
N SER A 93 -7.64 13.49 -6.63
CA SER A 93 -8.10 13.91 -5.31
C SER A 93 -9.63 13.85 -5.17
N ALA A 94 -10.37 14.46 -6.11
CA ALA A 94 -11.83 14.51 -6.08
C ALA A 94 -12.47 13.13 -6.33
N GLY A 95 -11.98 12.41 -7.34
CA GLY A 95 -12.42 11.07 -7.70
C GLY A 95 -12.22 10.07 -6.57
N THR A 96 -11.04 10.06 -5.92
CA THR A 96 -10.77 9.16 -4.79
C THR A 96 -11.75 9.41 -3.64
N ARG A 97 -12.01 10.68 -3.28
CA ARG A 97 -13.01 11.01 -2.24
C ARG A 97 -14.39 10.50 -2.61
N TYR A 98 -14.79 10.64 -3.87
CA TYR A 98 -16.08 10.17 -4.34
C TYR A 98 -16.19 8.65 -4.28
N VAL A 99 -15.18 7.91 -4.78
CA VAL A 99 -15.17 6.45 -4.76
C VAL A 99 -15.24 5.90 -3.33
N ARG A 100 -14.51 6.52 -2.38
CA ARG A 100 -14.62 6.17 -0.94
C ARG A 100 -16.04 6.33 -0.42
N ARG A 101 -16.69 7.47 -0.70
CA ARG A 101 -18.09 7.71 -0.30
C ARG A 101 -19.04 6.73 -0.97
N LEU A 102 -18.79 6.40 -2.25
CA LEU A 102 -19.60 5.46 -3.01
C LEU A 102 -19.56 4.06 -2.39
N HIS A 103 -18.37 3.59 -2.00
CA HIS A 103 -18.15 2.30 -1.34
C HIS A 103 -18.73 2.29 0.08
N ALA A 104 -18.53 3.37 0.86
CA ALA A 104 -19.09 3.50 2.19
C ALA A 104 -20.64 3.54 2.20
N GLY A 105 -21.25 4.10 1.14
CA GLY A 105 -22.70 4.10 0.94
C GLY A 105 -23.27 2.77 0.42
N GLY A 106 -22.45 1.75 0.19
CA GLY A 106 -22.85 0.43 -0.27
C GLY A 106 -21.67 -0.26 -0.99
N PRO A 107 -21.35 -1.52 -0.67
CA PRO A 107 -20.10 -2.13 -1.12
C PRO A 107 -20.00 -2.18 -2.64
N LEU A 108 -18.86 -1.72 -3.13
CA LEU A 108 -18.41 -2.03 -4.48
C LEU A 108 -17.84 -3.44 -4.47
N HIS A 109 -18.29 -4.26 -5.41
CA HIS A 109 -17.86 -5.64 -5.57
C HIS A 109 -16.80 -5.78 -6.66
N GLY A 110 -16.61 -4.75 -7.49
CA GLY A 110 -15.50 -4.67 -8.44
C GLY A 110 -15.32 -3.27 -9.01
N VAL A 111 -14.12 -2.98 -9.47
CA VAL A 111 -13.79 -1.77 -10.22
C VAL A 111 -13.06 -2.17 -11.50
N LEU A 112 -13.55 -1.71 -12.65
CA LEU A 112 -12.89 -1.89 -13.93
C LEU A 112 -12.52 -0.54 -14.55
N GLY A 113 -11.28 -0.45 -15.01
CA GLY A 113 -10.69 0.72 -15.64
C GLY A 113 -10.20 0.45 -17.05
N VAL A 114 -10.28 1.45 -17.93
CA VAL A 114 -9.68 1.39 -19.26
C VAL A 114 -8.92 2.69 -19.54
N GLY A 115 -7.64 2.60 -19.93
CA GLY A 115 -6.85 3.80 -20.18
C GLY A 115 -5.55 3.59 -20.93
N GLY A 116 -5.10 4.64 -21.65
CA GLY A 116 -3.71 4.77 -22.07
C GLY A 116 -2.83 5.20 -20.88
N SER A 117 -1.66 5.80 -21.11
CA SER A 117 -0.77 6.24 -20.02
C SER A 117 -1.46 7.17 -19.00
N THR A 118 -1.93 8.37 -19.40
CA THR A 118 -2.58 9.32 -18.47
C THR A 118 -3.84 8.76 -17.83
N GLY A 119 -4.69 8.09 -18.61
CA GLY A 119 -5.93 7.49 -18.11
C GLY A 119 -5.65 6.40 -17.08
N SER A 120 -4.66 5.53 -17.33
CA SER A 120 -4.22 4.50 -16.39
C SER A 120 -3.72 5.09 -15.09
N SER A 121 -2.95 6.17 -15.12
CA SER A 121 -2.45 6.85 -13.91
C SER A 121 -3.59 7.37 -13.03
N ILE A 122 -4.60 8.03 -13.62
CA ILE A 122 -5.77 8.53 -12.88
C ILE A 122 -6.58 7.36 -12.32
N VAL A 123 -6.93 6.39 -13.17
CA VAL A 123 -7.79 5.27 -12.80
C VAL A 123 -7.14 4.38 -11.74
N ALA A 124 -5.85 4.07 -11.89
CA ALA A 124 -5.10 3.31 -10.90
C ALA A 124 -5.07 4.03 -9.55
N ALA A 125 -4.83 5.35 -9.52
CA ALA A 125 -4.85 6.11 -8.27
C ALA A 125 -6.22 6.09 -7.58
N LEU A 126 -7.32 6.21 -8.35
CA LEU A 126 -8.69 6.06 -7.83
C LEU A 126 -8.95 4.65 -7.29
N MET A 127 -8.48 3.61 -7.98
CA MET A 127 -8.61 2.23 -7.51
C MET A 127 -7.85 2.01 -6.21
N ARG A 128 -6.59 2.42 -6.13
CA ARG A 128 -5.76 2.26 -4.91
C ARG A 128 -6.30 3.04 -3.72
N GLY A 129 -6.71 4.29 -3.96
CA GLY A 129 -7.15 5.18 -2.89
C GLY A 129 -8.63 5.03 -2.54
N GLY A 130 -9.45 4.56 -3.47
CA GLY A 130 -10.91 4.64 -3.40
C GLY A 130 -11.59 3.39 -2.84
N VAL A 131 -10.98 2.21 -3.02
CA VAL A 131 -11.55 0.93 -2.60
C VAL A 131 -10.54 0.09 -1.82
N PRO A 132 -10.96 -0.63 -0.76
CA PRO A 132 -10.07 -1.43 0.09
C PRO A 132 -9.39 -2.61 -0.64
N ILE A 133 -8.30 -3.11 -0.06
CA ILE A 133 -7.66 -4.36 -0.49
C ILE A 133 -8.66 -5.52 -0.44
N GLY A 134 -8.57 -6.42 -1.43
CA GLY A 134 -9.46 -7.54 -1.63
C GLY A 134 -10.72 -7.22 -2.45
N VAL A 135 -11.09 -5.95 -2.64
CA VAL A 135 -12.12 -5.58 -3.64
C VAL A 135 -11.48 -5.75 -5.02
N PRO A 136 -12.04 -6.55 -5.95
CA PRO A 136 -11.51 -6.71 -7.29
C PRO A 136 -11.26 -5.39 -8.03
N LYS A 137 -10.02 -5.15 -8.47
CA LYS A 137 -9.61 -3.96 -9.23
C LYS A 137 -8.91 -4.43 -10.50
N LEU A 138 -9.48 -4.16 -11.67
CA LEU A 138 -8.93 -4.56 -12.96
C LEU A 138 -8.76 -3.35 -13.87
N LEU A 139 -7.54 -3.09 -14.30
CA LEU A 139 -7.22 -2.01 -15.23
C LEU A 139 -6.68 -2.57 -16.55
N VAL A 140 -7.40 -2.30 -17.64
CA VAL A 140 -6.91 -2.51 -19.01
C VAL A 140 -6.04 -1.31 -19.39
N SER A 141 -4.75 -1.56 -19.60
CA SER A 141 -3.75 -0.51 -19.79
C SER A 141 -2.80 -0.79 -20.95
N THR A 142 -2.46 0.26 -21.71
CA THR A 142 -1.35 0.24 -22.67
C THR A 142 0.01 0.16 -21.99
N MET A 143 0.09 0.41 -20.68
CA MET A 143 1.32 0.44 -19.88
C MET A 143 1.55 -0.85 -19.08
N ALA A 144 0.67 -1.85 -19.21
CA ALA A 144 0.78 -3.08 -18.41
C ALA A 144 2.01 -3.95 -18.75
N SER A 145 2.62 -3.75 -19.92
CA SER A 145 3.85 -4.43 -20.35
C SER A 145 5.07 -3.51 -20.20
N GLY A 146 5.31 -3.00 -18.98
CA GLY A 146 6.41 -2.10 -18.65
C GLY A 146 6.63 -2.01 -17.14
N ASP A 147 7.22 -0.92 -16.65
CA ASP A 147 7.23 -0.64 -15.21
C ASP A 147 5.83 -0.27 -14.73
N VAL A 148 5.23 -1.19 -13.99
CA VAL A 148 3.88 -1.06 -13.44
C VAL A 148 3.85 -0.67 -11.97
N GLY A 149 5.02 -0.51 -11.33
CA GLY A 149 5.14 -0.12 -9.93
C GLY A 149 4.30 1.12 -9.56
N PRO A 150 4.35 2.21 -10.34
CA PRO A 150 3.51 3.40 -10.10
C PRO A 150 1.99 3.17 -10.26
N LEU A 151 1.58 2.16 -11.02
CA LEU A 151 0.17 1.78 -11.19
C LEU A 151 -0.31 0.88 -10.05
N VAL A 152 0.47 -0.12 -9.65
CA VAL A 152 0.08 -1.08 -8.61
C VAL A 152 0.21 -0.46 -7.21
N GLY A 153 1.31 0.24 -6.94
CA GLY A 153 1.60 0.79 -5.62
C GLY A 153 1.56 -0.29 -4.53
N GLY A 154 0.83 -0.04 -3.45
CA GLY A 154 0.59 -0.99 -2.36
C GLY A 154 -0.77 -1.71 -2.42
N ALA A 155 -1.43 -1.77 -3.57
CA ALA A 155 -2.75 -2.40 -3.71
C ALA A 155 -2.69 -3.72 -4.50
N ASP A 156 -3.74 -4.51 -4.38
CA ASP A 156 -4.05 -5.71 -5.17
C ASP A 156 -4.65 -5.37 -6.55
N LEU A 157 -4.01 -4.45 -7.29
CA LEU A 157 -4.45 -4.05 -8.63
C LEU A 157 -4.08 -5.11 -9.69
N THR A 158 -5.07 -5.62 -10.41
CA THR A 158 -4.86 -6.50 -11.57
C THR A 158 -4.71 -5.67 -12.84
N LEU A 159 -3.66 -5.91 -13.61
CA LEU A 159 -3.41 -5.24 -14.89
C LEU A 159 -3.64 -6.21 -16.05
N MET A 160 -4.36 -5.75 -17.08
CA MET A 160 -4.52 -6.44 -18.34
C MET A 160 -3.91 -5.58 -19.46
N TYR A 161 -2.94 -6.14 -20.18
CA TYR A 161 -2.34 -5.42 -21.31
C TYR A 161 -3.34 -5.28 -22.45
N SER A 162 -3.50 -4.06 -22.95
CA SER A 162 -4.39 -3.76 -24.07
C SER A 162 -3.89 -4.29 -25.41
N VAL A 163 -2.64 -4.79 -25.49
CA VAL A 163 -1.92 -5.28 -26.68
C VAL A 163 -1.63 -4.20 -27.73
N THR A 164 -2.64 -3.40 -28.07
CA THR A 164 -2.55 -2.22 -28.93
C THR A 164 -2.92 -0.97 -28.15
N ASP A 165 -2.73 0.19 -28.77
CA ASP A 165 -3.34 1.42 -28.25
C ASP A 165 -4.87 1.27 -28.16
N ILE A 166 -5.48 2.05 -27.26
CA ILE A 166 -6.92 2.10 -27.01
C ILE A 166 -7.46 3.34 -27.70
N ALA A 167 -7.77 3.17 -28.98
CA ALA A 167 -8.24 4.18 -29.91
C ALA A 167 -9.33 3.60 -30.83
N GLY A 168 -10.50 3.40 -30.25
CA GLY A 168 -11.67 2.81 -30.91
C GLY A 168 -11.72 1.29 -30.84
N LEU A 169 -12.89 0.74 -31.19
CA LEU A 169 -13.12 -0.70 -31.23
C LEU A 169 -12.59 -1.33 -32.52
N ASN A 170 -11.98 -2.50 -32.37
CA ASN A 170 -11.58 -3.39 -33.45
C ASN A 170 -11.60 -4.83 -32.94
N PHE A 171 -11.42 -5.80 -33.84
CA PHE A 171 -11.53 -7.22 -33.49
C PHE A 171 -10.60 -7.65 -32.34
N LEU A 172 -9.47 -6.96 -32.14
CA LEU A 172 -8.50 -7.28 -31.09
C LEU A 172 -8.87 -6.57 -29.78
N SER A 173 -9.18 -5.27 -29.81
CA SER A 173 -9.60 -4.54 -28.62
C SER A 173 -10.91 -5.09 -28.03
N GLU A 174 -11.87 -5.49 -28.87
CA GLU A 174 -13.10 -6.17 -28.42
C GLU A 174 -12.81 -7.47 -27.67
N ARG A 175 -11.87 -8.31 -28.16
CA ARG A 175 -11.48 -9.55 -27.47
C ARG A 175 -10.89 -9.27 -26.10
N ILE A 176 -10.01 -8.27 -26.01
CA ILE A 176 -9.30 -7.94 -24.77
C ILE A 176 -10.28 -7.31 -23.77
N LEU A 177 -11.06 -6.33 -24.20
CA LEU A 177 -12.09 -5.69 -23.37
C LEU A 177 -13.18 -6.69 -22.96
N GLY A 178 -13.53 -7.64 -23.82
CA GLY A 178 -14.46 -8.74 -23.51
C GLY A 178 -13.91 -9.68 -22.43
N ASN A 179 -12.61 -10.02 -22.49
CA ASN A 179 -11.93 -10.78 -21.45
C ASN A 179 -11.88 -10.01 -20.12
N ALA A 180 -11.60 -8.70 -20.17
CA ALA A 180 -11.60 -7.84 -18.99
C ALA A 180 -12.98 -7.81 -18.31
N ALA A 181 -14.05 -7.66 -19.11
CA ALA A 181 -15.43 -7.72 -18.63
C ALA A 181 -15.76 -9.07 -17.98
N ALA A 182 -15.39 -10.18 -18.62
CA ALA A 182 -15.60 -11.52 -18.07
C ALA A 182 -14.84 -11.73 -16.75
N ALA A 183 -13.58 -11.30 -16.68
CA ALA A 183 -12.75 -11.41 -15.49
C ALA A 183 -13.35 -10.63 -14.31
N ILE A 184 -13.67 -9.34 -14.49
CA ILE A 184 -14.22 -8.55 -13.39
C ILE A 184 -15.63 -9.03 -13.00
N SER A 185 -16.44 -9.51 -13.95
CA SER A 185 -17.77 -10.06 -13.66
C SER A 185 -17.67 -11.29 -12.75
N GLY A 186 -16.74 -12.21 -13.06
CA GLY A 186 -16.49 -13.39 -12.23
C GLY A 186 -15.97 -13.04 -10.84
N MET A 187 -14.98 -12.15 -10.74
CA MET A 187 -14.42 -11.72 -9.46
C MET A 187 -15.46 -11.00 -8.59
N ALA A 188 -16.23 -10.07 -9.19
CA ALA A 188 -17.24 -9.31 -8.48
C ALA A 188 -18.44 -10.16 -8.06
N GLY A 189 -18.86 -11.11 -8.92
CA GLY A 189 -19.91 -12.08 -8.59
C GLY A 189 -19.51 -12.97 -7.40
N ALA A 190 -18.32 -13.56 -7.44
CA ALA A 190 -17.82 -14.38 -6.34
C ALA A 190 -17.73 -13.61 -5.03
N ARG A 191 -17.27 -12.35 -5.06
CA ARG A 191 -17.23 -11.48 -3.88
C ARG A 191 -18.63 -11.17 -3.35
N PHE A 192 -19.57 -10.80 -4.22
CA PHE A 192 -20.96 -10.55 -3.85
C PHE A 192 -21.59 -11.76 -3.15
N ASP A 193 -21.32 -12.98 -3.65
CA ASP A 193 -21.84 -14.22 -3.05
C ASP A 193 -21.26 -14.47 -1.65
N VAL A 194 -19.95 -14.24 -1.45
CA VAL A 194 -19.30 -14.39 -0.13
C VAL A 194 -19.87 -13.39 0.87
N GLU A 195 -20.02 -12.12 0.47
CA GLU A 195 -20.61 -11.09 1.34
C GLU A 195 -22.09 -11.37 1.66
N GLY A 196 -22.86 -11.86 0.68
CA GLY A 196 -24.25 -12.28 0.88
C GLY A 196 -24.39 -13.45 1.85
N ARG A 197 -23.50 -14.46 1.77
CA ARG A 197 -23.48 -15.59 2.71
C ARG A 197 -23.14 -15.17 4.13
N ALA A 198 -22.18 -14.24 4.30
CA ALA A 198 -21.81 -13.70 5.60
C ALA A 198 -22.98 -12.96 6.28
N ARG A 199 -23.76 -12.19 5.51
CA ARG A 199 -24.98 -11.52 6.02
C ARG A 199 -26.05 -12.52 6.46
N ASN A 200 -26.30 -13.56 5.67
CA ASN A 200 -27.31 -14.58 5.99
C ASN A 200 -26.94 -15.46 7.19
N HIS A 201 -25.66 -15.71 7.44
CA HIS A 201 -25.21 -16.41 8.66
C HIS A 201 -25.40 -15.56 9.93
N HIS A 202 -25.39 -14.23 9.83
CA HIS A 202 -25.58 -13.36 11.00
C HIS A 202 -27.06 -13.26 11.45
N ASP A 203 -28.02 -13.44 10.54
CA ASP A 203 -29.45 -13.43 10.88
C ASP A 203 -29.98 -14.80 11.36
N GLY A 204 -29.36 -15.91 10.94
CA GLY A 204 -29.74 -17.27 11.35
C GLY A 204 -29.29 -17.66 12.76
N ASP A 205 -28.31 -16.96 13.33
CA ASP A 205 -27.63 -17.35 14.58
C ASP A 205 -28.15 -16.60 15.83
N ARG A 206 -29.12 -15.70 15.67
CA ARG A 206 -29.76 -14.98 16.78
C ARG A 206 -30.67 -15.84 17.66
N ASN A 207 -31.01 -17.06 17.24
CA ASN A 207 -31.89 -17.96 17.98
C ASN A 207 -31.20 -19.23 18.51
N ASN A 208 -29.88 -19.43 18.34
CA ASN A 208 -29.25 -20.67 18.79
C ASN A 208 -27.75 -20.59 19.19
N THR A 209 -27.30 -19.49 19.80
CA THR A 209 -25.91 -19.37 20.31
C THR A 209 -25.87 -19.19 21.82
N LYS A 210 -26.03 -20.30 22.55
CA LYS A 210 -25.50 -20.45 23.91
C LYS A 210 -24.43 -21.53 24.05
N GLU A 211 -24.09 -22.27 22.99
CA GLU A 211 -23.18 -23.44 23.10
C GLU A 211 -22.15 -23.63 21.97
N SER A 212 -21.93 -22.66 21.08
CA SER A 212 -20.76 -22.68 20.20
C SER A 212 -19.71 -21.71 20.72
N GLY A 213 -18.64 -22.24 21.32
CA GLY A 213 -17.54 -21.45 21.90
C GLY A 213 -17.08 -20.33 20.96
N GLU A 214 -16.97 -19.14 21.51
CA GLU A 214 -16.46 -17.95 20.83
C GLU A 214 -15.13 -18.31 20.15
N LYS A 215 -15.12 -18.44 18.82
CA LYS A 215 -13.88 -18.35 18.07
C LYS A 215 -13.40 -16.92 18.21
N HIS A 216 -12.67 -16.61 19.30
CA HIS A 216 -12.00 -15.32 19.46
C HIS A 216 -11.20 -15.06 18.18
N ARG A 217 -11.44 -13.90 17.56
CA ARG A 217 -10.66 -13.47 16.40
C ARG A 217 -9.20 -13.42 16.85
N LYS A 218 -8.31 -14.13 16.15
CA LYS A 218 -6.87 -14.11 16.46
C LYS A 218 -6.36 -12.67 16.39
N ASN A 219 -5.50 -12.32 17.34
CA ASN A 219 -4.72 -11.09 17.37
C ASN A 219 -3.88 -11.02 16.08
N ARG A 220 -4.14 -10.04 15.20
CA ARG A 220 -3.45 -9.90 13.90
C ARG A 220 -2.29 -8.94 14.01
N ILE A 221 -1.09 -9.40 13.71
CA ILE A 221 0.13 -8.63 13.87
C ILE A 221 0.83 -8.51 12.53
N ALA A 222 1.06 -7.28 12.08
CA ALA A 222 1.91 -7.02 10.92
C ALA A 222 3.38 -6.99 11.34
N ILE A 223 4.27 -7.56 10.52
CA ILE A 223 5.71 -7.46 10.73
C ILE A 223 6.46 -7.19 9.43
N THR A 224 7.39 -6.24 9.43
CA THR A 224 8.28 -5.99 8.28
C THR A 224 9.51 -6.87 8.33
N MET A 225 10.01 -7.27 7.17
CA MET A 225 11.11 -8.21 7.02
C MET A 225 11.95 -7.86 5.81
N PHE A 226 13.25 -8.09 5.91
CA PHE A 226 14.15 -8.18 4.77
C PHE A 226 15.06 -9.39 4.91
N GLY A 227 15.69 -9.85 3.82
CA GLY A 227 16.55 -11.04 3.81
C GLY A 227 17.52 -11.07 4.99
N VAL A 228 18.23 -9.96 5.20
CA VAL A 228 19.22 -9.70 6.27
C VAL A 228 18.65 -9.54 7.70
N THR A 229 17.33 -9.65 7.87
CA THR A 229 16.61 -9.60 9.15
C THR A 229 15.67 -10.80 9.34
N THR A 230 15.69 -11.76 8.40
CA THR A 230 14.79 -12.92 8.40
C THR A 230 14.90 -13.74 9.69
N PRO A 231 16.10 -14.05 10.23
CA PRO A 231 16.19 -14.80 11.48
C PRO A 231 15.46 -14.13 12.65
N GLY A 232 15.63 -12.82 12.85
CA GLY A 232 14.94 -12.08 13.90
C GLY A 232 13.42 -12.05 13.70
N VAL A 233 12.95 -11.84 12.47
CA VAL A 233 11.51 -11.88 12.13
C VAL A 233 10.92 -13.26 12.36
N ASP A 234 11.61 -14.32 11.94
CA ASP A 234 11.13 -15.70 12.11
C ASP A 234 11.07 -16.09 13.59
N ALA A 235 12.03 -15.64 14.40
CA ALA A 235 12.00 -15.83 15.86
C ALA A 235 10.78 -15.12 16.48
N ILE A 236 10.54 -13.84 16.16
CA ILE A 236 9.37 -13.09 16.63
C ILE A 236 8.06 -13.78 16.20
N ARG A 237 7.96 -14.18 14.93
CA ARG A 237 6.80 -14.90 14.39
C ARG A 237 6.57 -16.21 15.13
N SER A 238 7.63 -16.98 15.38
CA SER A 238 7.55 -18.26 16.10
C SER A 238 6.98 -18.06 17.51
N ILE A 239 7.47 -17.07 18.25
CA ILE A 239 6.99 -16.75 19.60
C ILE A 239 5.51 -16.32 19.56
N LEU A 240 5.15 -15.38 18.68
CA LEU A 240 3.79 -14.81 18.61
C LEU A 240 2.73 -15.81 18.13
N THR A 241 3.09 -16.78 17.28
CA THR A 241 2.13 -17.77 16.76
C THR A 241 1.88 -18.93 17.73
N GLN A 242 2.74 -19.12 18.73
CA GLN A 242 2.62 -20.15 19.75
C GLN A 242 1.79 -19.67 20.96
N SER A 243 1.39 -20.61 21.82
CA SER A 243 0.78 -20.30 23.11
C SER A 243 1.78 -19.52 23.99
N PRO A 244 1.34 -18.50 24.75
CA PRO A 244 -0.06 -18.10 24.98
C PRO A 244 -0.63 -17.12 23.94
N HIS A 245 0.19 -16.56 23.05
CA HIS A 245 -0.19 -15.45 22.17
C HIS A 245 -1.18 -15.87 21.07
N ASN A 246 -0.95 -17.02 20.42
CA ASN A 246 -1.80 -17.56 19.36
C ASN A 246 -2.17 -16.54 18.26
N ALA A 247 -1.26 -15.61 17.97
CA ALA A 247 -1.47 -14.53 17.02
C ALA A 247 -1.42 -15.02 15.56
N GLU A 248 -2.08 -14.28 14.68
CA GLU A 248 -1.94 -14.38 13.24
C GLU A 248 -0.92 -13.33 12.79
N VAL A 249 0.25 -13.76 12.33
CA VAL A 249 1.36 -12.87 11.96
C VAL A 249 1.46 -12.77 10.43
N ILE A 250 1.41 -11.55 9.91
CA ILE A 250 1.49 -11.25 8.48
C ILE A 250 2.83 -10.57 8.21
N VAL A 251 3.70 -11.24 7.43
CA VAL A 251 5.04 -10.75 7.12
C VAL A 251 5.04 -9.95 5.81
N PHE A 252 5.59 -8.74 5.84
CA PHE A 252 5.74 -7.86 4.69
C PHE A 252 7.22 -7.69 4.33
N HIS A 253 7.56 -8.03 3.09
CA HIS A 253 8.92 -7.84 2.60
C HIS A 253 9.17 -6.35 2.33
N ALA A 254 10.15 -5.74 2.99
CA ALA A 254 10.45 -4.31 2.97
C ALA A 254 11.13 -3.86 1.66
N THR A 255 10.42 -4.02 0.53
CA THR A 255 10.88 -3.74 -0.83
C THR A 255 10.23 -2.48 -1.44
N GLY A 256 9.74 -1.58 -0.59
CA GLY A 256 8.96 -0.41 -0.95
C GLY A 256 7.49 -0.76 -1.17
N ALA A 257 7.21 -1.79 -1.98
CA ALA A 257 5.86 -2.28 -2.21
C ALA A 257 5.27 -2.95 -0.95
N GLY A 258 6.07 -3.71 -0.19
CA GLY A 258 5.59 -4.37 1.02
C GLY A 258 5.24 -3.40 2.14
N GLY A 259 6.06 -2.37 2.40
CA GLY A 259 5.69 -1.30 3.34
C GLY A 259 4.44 -0.54 2.92
N LYS A 260 4.31 -0.20 1.63
CA LYS A 260 3.09 0.43 1.09
C LYS A 260 1.85 -0.43 1.29
N ALA A 261 1.96 -1.75 1.06
CA ALA A 261 0.86 -2.69 1.26
C ALA A 261 0.50 -2.85 2.74
N MET A 262 1.50 -2.98 3.61
CA MET A 262 1.30 -3.03 5.06
C MET A 262 0.55 -1.77 5.53
N GLU A 263 0.99 -0.59 5.12
CA GLU A 263 0.37 0.67 5.52
C GLU A 263 -1.02 0.90 4.92
N ALA A 264 -1.31 0.35 3.74
CA ALA A 264 -2.66 0.34 3.20
C ALA A 264 -3.59 -0.47 4.12
N LEU A 265 -3.17 -1.68 4.52
CA LEU A 265 -3.92 -2.55 5.42
C LEU A 265 -4.05 -1.99 6.84
N ILE A 266 -3.02 -1.26 7.33
CA ILE A 266 -3.09 -0.54 8.61
C ILE A 266 -4.21 0.53 8.56
N ARG A 267 -4.26 1.35 7.50
CA ARG A 267 -5.31 2.37 7.33
C ARG A 267 -6.71 1.77 7.20
N GLU A 268 -6.81 0.51 6.78
CA GLU A 268 -8.06 -0.26 6.73
C GLU A 268 -8.44 -0.88 8.09
N GLY A 269 -7.60 -0.75 9.13
CA GLY A 269 -7.86 -1.33 10.46
C GLY A 269 -7.67 -2.84 10.51
N SER A 270 -6.81 -3.40 9.66
CA SER A 270 -6.66 -4.86 9.52
C SER A 270 -5.85 -5.53 10.64
N PHE A 271 -5.11 -4.75 11.43
CA PHE A 271 -4.17 -5.24 12.44
C PHE A 271 -4.50 -4.72 13.84
N ASP A 272 -4.21 -5.58 14.81
CA ASP A 272 -4.35 -5.31 16.25
C ASP A 272 -3.04 -4.81 16.86
N ALA A 273 -1.91 -5.10 16.22
CA ALA A 273 -0.60 -4.55 16.56
C ALA A 273 0.37 -4.59 15.36
N ILE A 274 1.46 -3.83 15.47
CA ILE A 274 2.47 -3.66 14.42
C ILE A 274 3.86 -3.88 15.01
N VAL A 275 4.68 -4.68 14.33
CA VAL A 275 6.12 -4.82 14.58
C VAL A 275 6.86 -4.36 13.33
N ASP A 276 7.19 -3.09 13.26
CA ASP A 276 7.95 -2.54 12.15
C ASP A 276 9.46 -2.75 12.39
N LEU A 277 9.89 -4.01 12.32
CA LEU A 277 11.26 -4.43 12.64
C LEU A 277 12.27 -3.94 11.60
N THR A 278 11.89 -3.98 10.32
CA THR A 278 12.77 -3.72 9.19
C THR A 278 12.33 -2.48 8.42
N THR A 279 12.95 -1.36 8.73
CA THR A 279 12.62 -0.02 8.20
C THR A 279 13.56 0.45 7.09
N THR A 280 14.25 -0.47 6.42
CA THR A 280 15.20 -0.22 5.32
C THR A 280 14.64 0.63 4.17
N GLU A 281 13.32 0.59 3.95
CA GLU A 281 12.65 1.42 2.93
C GLU A 281 12.83 2.94 3.18
N VAL A 282 13.12 3.35 4.43
CA VAL A 282 13.50 4.72 4.78
C VAL A 282 14.91 5.04 4.29
N ALA A 283 15.85 4.10 4.40
CA ALA A 283 17.21 4.27 3.87
C ALA A 283 17.18 4.44 2.35
N ASP A 284 16.33 3.67 1.65
CA ASP A 284 16.12 3.83 0.22
C ASP A 284 15.52 5.20 -0.15
N GLU A 285 14.53 5.70 0.60
CA GLU A 285 13.98 7.04 0.37
C GLU A 285 15.05 8.14 0.54
N ILE A 286 15.90 8.02 1.56
CA ILE A 286 16.94 9.01 1.86
C ILE A 286 18.12 8.93 0.89
N GLY A 287 18.53 7.71 0.53
CA GLY A 287 19.70 7.40 -0.29
C GLY A 287 19.42 7.27 -1.80
N GLY A 288 18.15 7.41 -2.23
CA GLY A 288 17.77 7.29 -3.64
C GLY A 288 17.79 5.86 -4.18
N GLY A 289 17.51 4.88 -3.30
CA GLY A 289 17.41 3.47 -3.65
C GLY A 289 16.13 3.11 -4.40
N VAL A 290 16.08 1.89 -4.92
CA VAL A 290 15.00 1.40 -5.80
C VAL A 290 13.82 0.80 -5.02
N LEU A 291 13.96 0.57 -3.71
CA LEU A 291 12.98 -0.07 -2.84
C LEU A 291 12.35 0.92 -1.84
N SER A 292 12.21 2.20 -2.23
CA SER A 292 11.56 3.21 -1.39
C SER A 292 10.03 2.97 -1.25
N ALA A 293 9.55 3.05 -0.01
CA ALA A 293 8.12 3.13 0.31
C ALA A 293 7.54 4.56 0.25
N GLY A 294 8.37 5.54 -0.09
CA GLY A 294 8.00 6.94 -0.28
C GLY A 294 8.01 7.77 1.01
N PRO A 295 7.71 9.08 0.89
CA PRO A 295 7.91 10.06 1.97
C PRO A 295 6.90 9.93 3.13
N GLU A 296 5.87 9.08 2.99
CA GLU A 296 4.87 8.83 4.02
C GLU A 296 5.17 7.57 4.86
N ARG A 297 6.26 6.85 4.57
CA ARG A 297 6.60 5.62 5.30
C ARG A 297 6.67 5.85 6.82
N LEU A 298 6.19 4.88 7.60
CA LEU A 298 5.93 4.86 9.05
C LEU A 298 4.68 5.63 9.50
N LEU A 299 4.13 6.51 8.67
CA LEU A 299 3.06 7.41 9.11
C LEU A 299 1.76 6.66 9.44
N ALA A 300 1.38 5.67 8.62
CA ALA A 300 0.16 4.91 8.86
C ALA A 300 0.19 4.20 10.22
N GLY A 301 1.32 3.57 10.57
CA GLY A 301 1.48 2.89 11.85
C GLY A 301 1.39 3.86 13.03
N ALA A 302 2.06 5.01 12.93
CA ALA A 302 2.00 6.04 13.97
C ALA A 302 0.55 6.55 14.17
N GLU A 303 -0.19 6.78 13.09
CA GLU A 303 -1.56 7.31 13.12
C GLU A 303 -2.63 6.25 13.42
N ALA A 304 -2.27 4.95 13.49
CA ALA A 304 -3.24 3.86 13.64
C ALA A 304 -3.89 3.75 15.02
N GLY A 305 -3.20 4.22 16.07
CA GLY A 305 -3.68 4.11 17.45
C GLY A 305 -3.68 2.67 18.00
N VAL A 306 -2.96 1.75 17.37
CA VAL A 306 -2.72 0.37 17.85
C VAL A 306 -1.29 0.23 18.38
N PRO A 307 -1.01 -0.73 19.28
CA PRO A 307 0.33 -1.06 19.73
C PRO A 307 1.33 -1.23 18.59
N MET A 308 2.44 -0.49 18.64
CA MET A 308 3.46 -0.46 17.60
C MET A 308 4.86 -0.52 18.21
N VAL A 309 5.61 -1.55 17.84
CA VAL A 309 7.06 -1.64 18.09
C VAL A 309 7.80 -1.33 16.81
N VAL A 310 8.77 -0.44 16.87
CA VAL A 310 9.59 -0.03 15.72
C VAL A 310 11.05 -0.34 16.00
N SER A 311 11.75 -0.88 15.01
CA SER A 311 13.21 -1.02 15.06
C SER A 311 13.86 -0.40 13.82
N VAL A 312 15.16 -0.61 13.67
CA VAL A 312 16.01 0.02 12.65
C VAL A 312 16.62 -1.01 11.71
N GLY A 313 15.92 -2.14 11.54
CA GLY A 313 16.41 -3.26 10.77
C GLY A 313 16.74 -2.89 9.33
N ALA A 314 17.93 -3.32 8.91
CA ALA A 314 18.50 -3.06 7.60
C ALA A 314 18.58 -1.56 7.20
N CYS A 315 18.57 -0.62 8.14
CA CYS A 315 18.84 0.79 7.84
C CYS A 315 20.32 1.06 7.48
N ASP A 316 21.18 0.04 7.54
CA ASP A 316 22.56 0.06 7.09
C ASP A 316 22.71 0.01 5.56
N MET A 317 21.65 -0.20 4.79
CA MET A 317 21.75 -0.38 3.34
C MET A 317 20.75 0.43 2.53
N VAL A 318 21.22 0.94 1.40
CA VAL A 318 20.42 1.46 0.29
C VAL A 318 20.45 0.44 -0.85
N ASN A 319 19.28 0.09 -1.37
CA ASN A 319 19.13 -0.97 -2.36
C ASN A 319 19.17 -0.39 -3.78
N PHE A 320 19.99 -0.99 -4.63
CA PHE A 320 20.05 -0.70 -6.06
C PHE A 320 19.87 -1.97 -6.88
N GLY A 321 19.66 -1.80 -8.18
CA GLY A 321 19.62 -2.89 -9.14
C GLY A 321 20.98 -3.56 -9.37
N PRO A 322 21.15 -4.24 -10.52
CA PRO A 322 22.44 -4.77 -10.93
C PRO A 322 23.52 -3.69 -10.86
N LYS A 323 24.76 -4.07 -10.49
CA LYS A 323 25.86 -3.13 -10.29
C LYS A 323 26.08 -2.23 -11.50
N GLU A 324 25.87 -2.77 -12.70
CA GLU A 324 26.02 -2.10 -14.00
C GLU A 324 24.98 -1.01 -14.24
N THR A 325 23.87 -1.03 -13.50
CA THR A 325 22.79 -0.03 -13.57
C THR A 325 22.94 1.08 -12.53
N MET A 326 23.91 0.95 -11.61
CA MET A 326 24.17 1.97 -10.60
C MET A 326 24.74 3.24 -11.23
N ARG A 327 24.42 4.40 -10.62
CA ARG A 327 24.98 5.68 -11.05
C ARG A 327 26.49 5.70 -10.85
N ALA A 328 27.22 6.30 -11.80
CA ALA A 328 28.68 6.41 -11.78
C ALA A 328 29.19 6.98 -10.45
N GLU A 329 28.51 7.99 -9.90
CA GLU A 329 28.85 8.61 -8.62
C GLU A 329 28.99 7.60 -7.46
N HIS A 330 28.12 6.58 -7.39
CA HIS A 330 28.18 5.56 -6.36
C HIS A 330 29.29 4.54 -6.61
N LEU A 331 29.52 4.19 -7.88
CA LEU A 331 30.60 3.28 -8.27
C LEU A 331 31.97 3.92 -8.01
N ASP A 332 32.15 5.16 -8.43
CA ASP A 332 33.39 5.92 -8.25
C ASP A 332 33.69 6.14 -6.75
N ALA A 333 32.67 6.45 -5.94
CA ALA A 333 32.82 6.58 -4.49
C ALA A 333 33.23 5.24 -3.84
N ALA A 334 32.71 4.12 -4.35
CA ALA A 334 33.10 2.80 -3.86
C ALA A 334 34.53 2.42 -4.27
N GLU A 335 34.96 2.76 -5.48
CA GLU A 335 36.35 2.56 -5.94
C GLU A 335 37.35 3.40 -5.14
N ARG A 336 36.96 4.61 -4.71
CA ARG A 336 37.74 5.45 -3.79
C ARG A 336 37.70 4.99 -2.33
N GLY A 337 36.89 3.99 -2.00
CA GLY A 337 36.71 3.50 -0.62
C GLY A 337 35.87 4.43 0.26
N GLU A 338 35.19 5.42 -0.31
CA GLU A 338 34.31 6.36 0.40
C GLU A 338 32.94 5.75 0.72
N ARG A 339 32.53 4.74 -0.05
CA ARG A 339 31.30 3.96 0.16
C ARG A 339 31.60 2.47 0.10
N LYS A 340 30.89 1.67 0.90
CA LYS A 340 30.99 0.21 0.84
C LYS A 340 29.87 -0.36 -0.02
N LEU A 341 30.23 -1.12 -1.05
CA LEU A 341 29.29 -1.87 -1.90
C LEU A 341 29.27 -3.34 -1.50
N TYR A 342 28.10 -3.95 -1.57
CA TYR A 342 27.93 -5.38 -1.44
C TYR A 342 27.01 -5.91 -2.55
N VAL A 343 27.56 -6.72 -3.44
CA VAL A 343 26.78 -7.39 -4.49
C VAL A 343 26.08 -8.58 -3.86
N HIS A 344 24.80 -8.42 -3.55
CA HIS A 344 24.03 -9.48 -2.90
C HIS A 344 23.73 -10.62 -3.87
N ASN A 345 23.32 -10.28 -5.09
CA ASN A 345 23.12 -11.20 -6.19
C ASN A 345 23.22 -10.42 -7.53
N PRO A 346 23.15 -11.09 -8.71
CA PRO A 346 23.27 -10.41 -10.00
C PRO A 346 22.23 -9.30 -10.26
N MET A 347 21.11 -9.28 -9.52
CA MET A 347 20.03 -8.31 -9.68
C MET A 347 20.05 -7.19 -8.64
N VAL A 348 20.80 -7.34 -7.54
CA VAL A 348 20.72 -6.45 -6.38
C VAL A 348 22.12 -6.13 -5.85
N THR A 349 22.40 -4.83 -5.78
CA THR A 349 23.60 -4.29 -5.15
C THR A 349 23.21 -3.39 -3.99
N LEU A 350 23.85 -3.60 -2.83
CA LEU A 350 23.62 -2.83 -1.63
C LEU A 350 24.74 -1.80 -1.46
N LEU A 351 24.37 -0.61 -1.02
CA LEU A 351 25.29 0.47 -0.70
C LEU A 351 25.17 0.81 0.78
N ARG A 352 26.27 0.75 1.54
CA ARG A 352 26.29 1.07 2.96
C ARG A 352 25.85 2.51 3.19
N THR A 353 24.90 2.71 4.11
CA THR A 353 24.52 4.06 4.56
C THR A 353 25.65 4.69 5.37
N THR A 354 25.91 5.96 5.09
CA THR A 354 26.89 6.81 5.75
C THR A 354 26.34 7.40 7.05
N LYS A 355 27.18 8.05 7.86
CA LYS A 355 26.73 8.80 9.04
C LYS A 355 25.67 9.85 8.71
N ASP A 356 25.87 10.62 7.64
CA ASP A 356 24.91 11.66 7.25
C ASP A 356 23.56 11.06 6.81
N GLU A 357 23.59 9.97 6.05
CA GLU A 357 22.37 9.25 5.68
C GLU A 357 21.67 8.69 6.92
N ASN A 358 22.40 8.11 7.89
CA ASN A 358 21.84 7.62 9.16
C ASN A 358 21.22 8.73 10.02
N ARG A 359 21.84 9.92 10.08
CA ARG A 359 21.25 11.11 10.70
C ARG A 359 19.92 11.49 10.03
N ARG A 360 19.87 11.50 8.69
CA ARG A 360 18.67 11.83 7.92
C ARG A 360 17.58 10.76 8.05
N ILE A 361 17.96 9.48 8.15
CA ILE A 361 17.04 8.37 8.47
C ILE A 361 16.44 8.58 9.86
N ALA A 362 17.25 8.91 10.86
CA ALA A 362 16.77 9.21 12.21
C ALA A 362 15.77 10.37 12.21
N GLU A 363 16.11 11.48 11.55
CA GLU A 363 15.23 12.65 11.39
C GLU A 363 13.89 12.28 10.73
N PHE A 364 13.93 11.47 9.67
CA PHE A 364 12.73 10.97 9.00
C PHE A 364 11.86 10.15 9.96
N MET A 365 12.43 9.15 10.63
CA MET A 365 11.68 8.29 11.56
C MET A 365 11.08 9.10 12.71
N VAL A 366 11.85 10.01 13.31
CA VAL A 366 11.40 10.90 14.39
C VAL A 366 10.23 11.77 13.94
N GLU A 367 10.31 12.37 12.74
CA GLU A 367 9.23 13.19 12.19
C GLU A 367 7.91 12.41 12.14
N LYS A 368 7.94 11.17 11.64
CA LYS A 368 6.74 10.35 11.49
C LYS A 368 6.23 9.83 12.82
N LEU A 369 7.10 9.30 13.67
CA LEU A 369 6.71 8.73 14.96
C LEU A 369 6.15 9.81 15.91
N ARG A 370 6.63 11.06 15.86
CA ARG A 370 6.05 12.16 16.64
C ARG A 370 4.59 12.45 16.29
N ARG A 371 4.14 12.06 15.10
CA ARG A 371 2.74 12.17 14.67
C ARG A 371 1.86 11.05 15.22
N ALA A 372 2.41 10.15 16.06
CA ALA A 372 1.64 9.09 16.66
C ALA A 372 0.42 9.63 17.41
N GLN A 373 -0.74 9.02 17.13
CA GLN A 373 -2.01 9.38 17.76
C GLN A 373 -2.01 9.00 19.25
N ARG A 374 -1.47 7.83 19.57
CA ARG A 374 -1.28 7.30 20.93
C ARG A 374 0.22 7.03 21.14
N LYS A 375 0.94 8.03 21.66
CA LYS A 375 2.40 7.96 21.88
C LYS A 375 2.79 6.89 22.90
N ASP A 376 1.92 6.66 23.86
CA ASP A 376 2.02 5.61 24.88
C ASP A 376 1.89 4.18 24.33
N LEU A 377 1.34 4.03 23.11
CA LEU A 377 1.24 2.74 22.41
C LEU A 377 2.37 2.51 21.40
N VAL A 378 3.39 3.39 21.37
CA VAL A 378 4.52 3.27 20.46
C VAL A 378 5.81 3.16 21.26
N LYS A 379 6.64 2.16 20.95
CA LYS A 379 8.01 2.05 21.48
C LYS A 379 9.00 1.79 20.35
N VAL A 380 10.18 2.40 20.45
CA VAL A 380 11.31 2.10 19.57
C VAL A 380 12.27 1.19 20.31
N ILE A 381 12.71 0.10 19.68
CA ILE A 381 13.70 -0.83 20.23
C ILE A 381 14.89 -0.95 19.28
N ILE A 382 16.09 -0.71 19.81
CA ILE A 382 17.33 -0.57 19.02
C ILE A 382 18.29 -1.72 19.37
N PRO A 383 18.67 -2.57 18.41
CA PRO A 383 19.69 -3.60 18.60
C PRO A 383 21.09 -2.99 18.48
N MET A 384 21.78 -2.80 19.60
CA MET A 384 23.08 -2.11 19.63
C MET A 384 24.23 -2.95 19.04
N GLY A 385 24.04 -4.26 18.88
CA GLY A 385 25.05 -5.17 18.31
C GLY A 385 25.16 -5.07 16.79
N ALA A 386 24.03 -5.12 16.09
CA ALA A 386 23.93 -5.04 14.63
C ALA A 386 22.47 -4.83 14.20
N VAL A 387 22.26 -4.08 13.12
CA VAL A 387 20.93 -3.84 12.51
C VAL A 387 20.63 -4.78 11.35
N SER A 388 21.59 -5.59 10.91
CA SER A 388 21.42 -6.56 9.83
C SER A 388 22.43 -7.72 9.94
N MET A 389 22.19 -8.84 9.24
CA MET A 389 23.14 -9.96 9.15
C MET A 389 24.53 -9.56 8.63
N ILE A 390 24.66 -8.44 7.94
CA ILE A 390 25.91 -8.00 7.31
C ILE A 390 26.56 -6.79 7.99
N SER A 391 25.88 -6.18 8.98
CA SER A 391 26.39 -5.03 9.73
C SER A 391 27.08 -5.41 11.05
N GLY A 392 26.99 -6.67 11.46
CA GLY A 392 27.62 -7.16 12.70
C GLY A 392 29.14 -7.17 12.65
N LYS A 393 29.77 -7.50 13.77
CA LYS A 393 31.24 -7.46 13.93
C LYS A 393 31.94 -8.35 12.89
N GLY A 394 32.86 -7.78 12.11
CA GLY A 394 33.56 -8.45 11.02
C GLY A 394 32.76 -8.56 9.72
N GLY A 395 31.52 -8.05 9.69
CA GLY A 395 30.66 -8.02 8.51
C GLY A 395 31.08 -6.92 7.52
N PRO A 396 30.72 -7.05 6.23
CA PRO A 396 31.12 -6.09 5.21
C PRO A 396 30.56 -4.68 5.46
N PHE A 397 29.44 -4.57 6.18
CA PHE A 397 28.75 -3.32 6.48
C PHE A 397 28.96 -2.88 7.95
N GLU A 398 29.91 -3.46 8.67
CA GLU A 398 30.26 -2.98 10.02
C GLU A 398 30.65 -1.49 9.98
N ASP A 399 29.89 -0.66 10.69
CA ASP A 399 30.16 0.77 10.90
C ASP A 399 29.40 1.28 12.12
N ARG A 400 29.99 1.08 13.30
CA ARG A 400 29.38 1.47 14.59
C ARG A 400 29.15 2.96 14.72
N GLU A 401 29.96 3.78 14.05
CA GLU A 401 29.82 5.23 14.15
C GLU A 401 28.64 5.72 13.30
N ALA A 402 28.37 5.09 12.16
CA ALA A 402 27.16 5.35 11.38
C ALA A 402 25.90 4.88 12.12
N ASP A 403 25.95 3.70 12.73
CA ASP A 403 24.83 3.14 13.48
C ASP A 403 24.50 3.98 14.72
N GLU A 404 25.50 4.44 15.47
CA GLU A 404 25.28 5.31 16.64
C GLU A 404 24.69 6.68 16.27
N GLU A 405 24.97 7.20 15.07
CA GLU A 405 24.34 8.43 14.58
C GLU A 405 22.82 8.22 14.41
N LEU A 406 22.40 7.07 13.85
CA LEU A 406 20.99 6.69 13.77
C LEU A 406 20.38 6.55 15.16
N PHE A 407 21.02 5.78 16.04
CA PHE A 407 20.49 5.44 17.36
C PHE A 407 20.31 6.68 18.24
N SER A 408 21.37 7.50 18.34
CA SER A 408 21.33 8.71 19.14
C SER A 408 20.43 9.78 18.53
N GLY A 409 20.32 9.84 17.20
CA GLY A 409 19.40 10.70 16.49
C GLY A 409 17.94 10.42 16.85
N ILE A 410 17.54 9.14 16.83
CA ILE A 410 16.18 8.73 17.21
C ILE A 410 15.92 9.03 18.69
N GLU A 411 16.83 8.66 19.58
CA GLU A 411 16.68 8.87 21.02
C GLU A 411 16.54 10.36 21.39
N LYS A 412 17.44 11.21 20.87
CA LYS A 412 17.37 12.67 21.08
C LYS A 412 16.10 13.24 20.45
N GLY A 413 15.75 12.78 19.26
CA GLY A 413 14.58 13.21 18.52
C GLY A 413 13.26 12.84 19.19
N LEU A 414 13.17 11.72 19.91
CA LEU A 414 11.94 11.31 20.61
C LEU A 414 11.90 11.74 22.08
N ARG A 415 12.96 12.33 22.62
CA ARG A 415 12.98 12.84 23.99
C ARG A 415 11.82 13.81 24.25
N GLY A 416 11.07 13.55 25.32
CA GLY A 416 9.90 14.36 25.71
C GLY A 416 8.67 14.19 24.82
N SER A 417 8.71 13.30 23.82
CA SER A 417 7.56 13.03 22.96
C SER A 417 6.53 12.09 23.58
N GLY A 418 6.86 11.40 24.68
CA GLY A 418 6.05 10.33 25.26
C GLY A 418 6.27 8.94 24.65
N ILE A 419 7.06 8.85 23.57
CA ILE A 419 7.50 7.57 22.97
C ILE A 419 8.82 7.16 23.63
N GLU A 420 8.85 5.94 24.16
CA GLU A 420 10.05 5.37 24.78
C GLU A 420 11.00 4.80 23.71
N VAL A 421 12.30 4.98 23.92
CA VAL A 421 13.36 4.40 23.09
C VAL A 421 14.21 3.48 23.97
N LEU A 422 14.17 2.18 23.67
CA LEU A 422 14.90 1.14 24.38
C LEU A 422 16.13 0.75 23.57
N ARG A 423 17.32 1.09 24.07
CA ARG A 423 18.58 0.53 23.57
C ARG A 423 18.81 -0.84 24.20
N VAL A 424 19.02 -1.85 23.37
CA VAL A 424 19.31 -3.21 23.82
C VAL A 424 20.78 -3.49 23.56
N ASP A 425 21.56 -3.40 24.63
CA ASP A 425 23.00 -3.57 24.58
C ASP A 425 23.39 -4.99 24.14
N GLU A 426 24.49 -5.08 23.40
CA GLU A 426 25.16 -6.32 22.93
C GLU A 426 24.36 -7.21 21.96
N LEU A 427 23.04 -7.10 21.89
CA LEU A 427 22.21 -7.93 21.01
C LEU A 427 22.12 -7.39 19.60
N GLU A 428 22.21 -8.30 18.63
CA GLU A 428 21.95 -8.07 17.23
C GLU A 428 20.47 -8.25 16.90
N ILE A 429 19.99 -7.63 15.82
CA ILE A 429 18.58 -7.71 15.41
C ILE A 429 18.07 -9.15 15.18
N ASN A 430 19.00 -10.06 14.85
CA ASN A 430 18.73 -11.45 14.52
C ASN A 430 18.88 -12.41 15.71
N ASP A 431 19.27 -11.91 16.88
CA ASP A 431 19.37 -12.73 18.07
C ASP A 431 17.98 -13.12 18.60
N GLU A 432 17.80 -14.38 18.99
CA GLU A 432 16.55 -14.86 19.59
C GLU A 432 16.19 -14.08 20.87
N GLN A 433 17.19 -13.62 21.63
CA GLN A 433 16.98 -12.80 22.82
C GLN A 433 16.45 -11.40 22.46
N PHE A 434 16.86 -10.84 21.32
CA PHE A 434 16.33 -9.58 20.83
C PHE A 434 14.88 -9.76 20.37
N ALA A 435 14.60 -10.83 19.64
CA ALA A 435 13.24 -11.23 19.26
C ALA A 435 12.30 -11.36 20.47
N GLN A 436 12.76 -12.01 21.55
CA GLN A 436 11.97 -12.11 22.78
C GLN A 436 11.68 -10.73 23.39
N LYS A 437 12.67 -9.83 23.46
CA LYS A 437 12.46 -8.46 23.94
C LYS A 437 11.46 -7.68 23.10
N VAL A 438 11.49 -7.84 21.77
CA VAL A 438 10.49 -7.22 20.88
C VAL A 438 9.09 -7.70 21.21
N VAL A 439 8.90 -9.01 21.45
CA VAL A 439 7.61 -9.57 21.85
C VAL A 439 7.16 -9.10 23.22
N ASP A 440 8.06 -9.08 24.21
CA ASP A 440 7.76 -8.63 25.56
C ASP A 440 7.26 -7.17 25.55
N VAL A 441 7.95 -6.30 24.80
CA VAL A 441 7.57 -4.90 24.61
C VAL A 441 6.22 -4.79 23.91
N LEU A 442 5.96 -5.60 22.86
CA LEU A 442 4.67 -5.59 22.17
C LEU A 442 3.53 -5.97 23.13
N VAL A 443 3.72 -7.02 23.93
CA VAL A 443 2.73 -7.53 24.89
C VAL A 443 2.47 -6.52 26.00
N GLU A 444 3.50 -5.84 26.49
CA GLU A 444 3.35 -4.72 27.44
C GLU A 444 2.41 -3.65 26.88
N LEU A 445 2.63 -3.23 25.63
CA LEU A 445 1.79 -2.23 24.95
C LEU A 445 0.36 -2.72 24.72
N GLN A 446 0.14 -4.01 24.47
CA GLN A 446 -1.21 -4.57 24.30
C GLN A 446 -2.02 -4.64 25.61
N ASN A 447 -1.36 -4.54 26.77
CA ASN A 447 -2.00 -4.60 28.09
C ASN A 447 -2.25 -3.20 28.72
N THR A 448 -1.91 -2.12 28.01
CA THR A 448 -2.11 -0.72 28.43
C THR A 448 -3.45 -0.19 27.94
#